data_AF-A0A8J2PD88-F1
#
_entry.id   AF-A0A8J2PD88-F1
#
_cell.length_a   1.000
_cell.length_b   1.000
_cell.length_c   1.000
_cell.angle_alpha   90.00
_cell.angle_beta   90.00
_cell.angle_gamma   90.00
#
_symmetry.space_group_name_H-M   'P 1'
#
loop_
_entity.id
_entity.type
_entity.pdbx_description
1 polymer ?
#
loop_
_entity_poly.entity_id
_entity_poly.type
_entity_poly.pdbx_seq_one_letter_code
_entity_poly.pdbx_strand_id
1 'polypeptide(L)'
;MCIKESLRLYPSVPFFSRTLTTDLVLDDEYTVPAGTNACLVTSIIHRNEEIFPDSETFNPDRFLQENSATRHPFAYIPFSAGPRNCIGQKFAMMEEKVNSSFMKDHWLKKQNLKNKFQVKEPPCA
;
A
#
# COMPACT_ATOMS: atom_id res chain seq x y z
N MET A 1 -9.86 -5.37 0.69
CA MET A 1 -8.61 -5.72 1.41
C MET A 1 -7.43 -5.78 0.47
N CYS A 2 -7.57 -6.44 -0.69
CA CYS A 2 -6.49 -6.57 -1.68
C CYS A 2 -5.81 -5.25 -2.05
N ILE A 3 -6.56 -4.17 -2.27
CA ILE A 3 -6.00 -2.84 -2.56
C ILE A 3 -4.99 -2.38 -1.49
N LYS A 4 -5.32 -2.58 -0.20
CA LYS A 4 -4.43 -2.18 0.90
C LYS A 4 -3.14 -3.02 0.91
N GLU A 5 -3.26 -4.31 0.66
CA GLU A 5 -2.10 -5.21 0.58
C GLU A 5 -1.23 -4.93 -0.65
N SER A 6 -1.85 -4.58 -1.78
CA SER A 6 -1.14 -4.10 -2.96
C SER A 6 -0.34 -2.84 -2.64
N LEU A 7 -0.93 -1.86 -1.97
CA LEU A 7 -0.23 -0.63 -1.55
C LEU A 7 0.81 -0.86 -0.45
N ARG A 8 0.69 -1.93 0.35
CA ARG A 8 1.72 -2.32 1.33
C ARG A 8 2.99 -2.76 0.61
N LEU A 9 2.87 -3.74 -0.29
CA LEU A 9 4.00 -4.32 -1.01
C LEU A 9 4.52 -3.39 -2.11
N TYR A 10 3.62 -2.73 -2.84
CA TYR A 10 3.92 -1.93 -4.02
C TYR A 10 3.32 -0.53 -3.92
N PRO A 11 3.78 0.30 -2.97
CA PRO A 11 3.31 1.68 -2.87
C PRO A 11 3.75 2.47 -4.12
N SER A 12 2.84 3.26 -4.69
CA SER A 12 3.15 4.12 -5.85
C SER A 12 4.27 5.12 -5.57
N VAL A 13 4.40 5.55 -4.32
CA VAL A 13 5.50 6.38 -3.82
C VAL A 13 6.28 5.57 -2.76
N PRO A 14 7.47 5.04 -3.08
CA PRO A 14 8.21 4.11 -2.22
C PRO A 14 8.97 4.80 -1.08
N PHE A 15 9.18 6.11 -1.15
CA PHE A 15 9.77 6.91 -0.09
C PHE A 15 9.35 8.38 -0.21
N PHE A 16 9.46 9.11 0.88
CA PHE A 16 9.37 10.56 0.88
C PHE A 16 10.35 11.15 1.90
N SER A 17 10.89 12.33 1.60
CA SER A 17 11.91 12.97 2.43
C SER A 17 11.54 14.40 2.83
N ARG A 18 12.19 14.88 3.88
CA ARG A 18 12.13 16.26 4.36
C ARG A 18 13.54 16.71 4.74
N THR A 19 13.89 17.94 4.37
CA THR A 19 15.07 18.60 4.90
C THR A 19 14.69 19.27 6.22
N LEU A 20 15.41 18.95 7.29
CA LEU A 20 15.20 19.56 8.59
C LEU A 20 15.63 21.03 8.54
N THR A 21 14.77 21.94 8.98
CA THR A 21 15.09 23.38 9.07
C THR A 21 15.66 23.76 10.42
N THR A 22 15.49 22.90 11.42
CA THR A 22 15.97 23.05 12.79
C THR A 22 16.47 21.69 13.28
N ASP A 23 17.27 21.68 14.34
CA ASP A 23 17.65 20.46 15.01
C ASP A 23 16.40 19.71 15.49
N LEU A 24 16.39 18.40 15.28
CA LEU A 24 15.31 17.50 15.69
C LEU A 24 15.82 16.62 16.82
N VAL A 25 15.20 16.73 18.00
CA VAL A 25 15.47 15.85 19.14
C VAL A 25 14.52 14.64 19.05
N LEU A 26 15.08 13.44 19.04
CA LEU A 26 14.39 12.15 19.05
C LEU A 26 14.60 11.49 20.42
N ASP A 27 13.50 11.11 21.05
CA ASP A 27 13.44 10.40 22.35
C ASP A 27 14.28 11.06 23.46
N ASP A 28 14.45 12.38 23.40
CA ASP A 28 15.29 13.19 24.31
C ASP A 28 16.78 12.78 24.41
N GLU A 29 17.23 11.85 23.57
CA GLU A 29 18.58 11.28 23.59
C GLU A 29 19.38 11.62 22.32
N TYR A 30 18.72 11.68 21.16
CA TYR A 30 19.39 11.82 19.87
C TYR A 30 19.03 13.15 19.21
N THR A 31 20.04 13.93 18.82
CA THR A 31 19.84 15.17 18.07
C THR A 31 20.24 14.97 16.62
N VAL A 32 19.29 15.14 15.71
CA VAL A 32 19.52 15.16 14.27
C VAL A 32 19.69 16.62 13.82
N PRO A 33 20.85 17.02 13.27
CA PRO A 33 21.11 18.43 12.96
C PRO A 33 20.21 19.01 11.87
N ALA A 34 19.97 20.32 11.95
CA ALA A 34 19.40 21.12 10.87
C ALA A 34 20.19 20.93 9.56
N GLY A 35 19.49 20.95 8.43
CA GLY A 35 20.04 20.65 7.10
C GLY A 35 20.07 19.16 6.75
N THR A 36 19.83 18.26 7.72
CA THR A 36 19.75 16.81 7.45
C THR A 36 18.52 16.48 6.59
N ASN A 37 18.68 15.60 5.61
CA ASN A 37 17.56 15.03 4.86
C ASN A 37 17.04 13.77 5.55
N ALA A 38 15.94 13.90 6.28
CA ALA A 38 15.21 12.77 6.84
C ALA A 38 14.40 12.09 5.73
N CYS A 39 14.68 10.80 5.47
CA CYS A 39 13.98 10.00 4.46
C CYS A 39 13.18 8.89 5.12
N LEU A 40 11.90 8.79 4.80
CA LEU A 40 11.02 7.70 5.22
C LEU A 40 10.75 6.80 4.01
N VAL A 41 11.22 5.56 4.10
CA VAL A 41 11.11 4.58 3.02
C VAL A 41 9.93 3.65 3.31
N THR A 42 8.75 4.00 2.80
CA THR A 42 7.51 3.27 3.03
C THR A 42 7.59 1.83 2.58
N SER A 43 8.28 1.55 1.46
CA SER A 43 8.46 0.19 0.94
C SER A 43 9.22 -0.73 1.91
N ILE A 44 10.11 -0.19 2.74
CA ILE A 44 10.84 -0.92 3.78
C ILE A 44 9.99 -1.04 5.04
N ILE A 45 9.39 0.06 5.51
CA ILE A 45 8.52 0.07 6.70
C ILE A 45 7.40 -0.97 6.56
N HIS A 46 6.78 -1.03 5.38
CA HIS A 46 5.70 -1.95 5.07
C HIS A 46 6.12 -3.43 4.96
N ARG A 47 7.43 -3.70 4.97
CA ARG A 47 8.04 -5.04 4.96
C ARG A 47 8.73 -5.39 6.28
N ASN A 48 8.54 -4.59 7.33
CA ASN A 48 9.06 -4.96 8.64
C ASN A 48 8.36 -6.25 9.12
N GLU A 49 9.11 -7.34 9.22
CA GLU A 49 8.64 -8.67 9.64
C GLU A 49 8.07 -8.69 11.07
N GLU A 50 8.52 -7.80 11.96
CA GLU A 50 7.97 -7.69 13.31
C GLU A 50 6.53 -7.17 13.31
N ILE A 51 6.17 -6.37 12.29
CA ILE A 51 4.85 -5.75 12.13
C ILE A 51 3.98 -6.55 11.17
N PHE A 52 4.59 -7.09 10.12
CA PHE A 52 3.94 -7.86 9.05
C PHE A 52 4.65 -9.21 8.88
N PRO A 53 4.37 -10.21 9.73
CA PRO A 53 5.02 -11.53 9.63
C PRO A 53 4.79 -12.18 8.26
N ASP A 54 5.79 -12.79 7.66
CA ASP A 54 5.79 -13.25 6.25
C ASP A 54 5.60 -12.07 5.28
N SER A 55 6.40 -11.03 5.47
CA SER A 55 6.14 -9.69 4.92
C SER A 55 6.13 -9.63 3.39
N GLU A 56 6.82 -10.53 2.70
CA GLU A 56 6.82 -10.61 1.23
C GLU A 56 5.58 -11.34 0.67
N THR A 57 4.84 -12.06 1.52
CA THR A 57 3.63 -12.78 1.10
C THR A 57 2.46 -11.81 0.95
N PHE A 58 1.83 -11.83 -0.23
CA PHE A 58 0.58 -11.12 -0.48
C PHE A 58 -0.56 -11.77 0.31
N ASN A 59 -0.95 -11.14 1.42
CA ASN A 59 -2.05 -11.60 2.27
C ASN A 59 -3.02 -10.44 2.60
N PRO A 60 -4.15 -10.31 1.88
CA PRO A 60 -5.16 -9.29 2.14
C PRO A 60 -5.76 -9.33 3.56
N ASP A 61 -5.79 -10.50 4.20
CA ASP A 61 -6.45 -10.70 5.49
C ASP A 61 -5.71 -9.99 6.63
N ARG A 62 -4.45 -9.56 6.41
CA ARG A 62 -3.71 -8.66 7.31
C ARG A 62 -4.45 -7.38 7.68
N PHE A 63 -5.38 -6.95 6.83
CA PHE A 63 -6.14 -5.73 7.07
C PHE A 63 -7.52 -5.96 7.68
N LEU A 64 -7.93 -7.21 7.93
CA LEU A 64 -9.14 -7.50 8.69
C LEU A 64 -9.07 -6.79 10.05
N GLN A 65 -10.23 -6.49 10.62
CA GLN A 65 -10.30 -5.63 11.80
C GLN A 65 -9.52 -6.23 12.98
N GLU A 66 -9.72 -7.52 13.22
CA GLU A 66 -9.02 -8.34 14.20
C GLU A 66 -7.50 -8.37 14.01
N ASN A 67 -7.01 -8.35 12.76
CA ASN A 67 -5.59 -8.45 12.41
C ASN A 67 -4.88 -7.09 12.34
N SER A 68 -5.63 -5.99 12.43
CA SER A 68 -5.09 -4.63 12.29
C SER A 68 -5.39 -3.71 13.47
N ALA A 69 -6.26 -4.11 14.41
CA ALA A 69 -6.67 -3.29 15.54
C ALA A 69 -5.51 -2.84 16.45
N THR A 70 -4.51 -3.70 16.64
CA THR A 70 -3.35 -3.43 17.51
C THR A 70 -2.16 -2.83 16.75
N ARG A 71 -2.25 -2.68 15.43
CA ARG A 71 -1.14 -2.19 14.61
C ARG A 71 -0.89 -0.71 14.87
N HIS A 72 0.37 -0.34 15.07
CA HIS A 72 0.74 1.05 15.24
C HIS A 72 0.29 1.90 14.03
N PRO A 73 -0.32 3.10 14.23
CA PRO A 73 -0.89 3.89 13.14
C PRO A 73 0.10 4.26 12.03
N PHE A 74 1.39 4.43 12.37
CA PHE A 74 2.45 4.79 11.42
C PHE A 74 3.12 3.58 10.75
N ALA A 75 2.71 2.35 11.08
CA ALA A 75 3.25 1.15 10.46
C ALA A 75 2.70 0.89 9.04
N TYR A 76 1.58 1.52 8.68
CA TYR A 76 0.99 1.44 7.34
C TYR A 76 0.61 2.84 6.86
N ILE A 77 1.48 3.43 6.04
CA ILE A 77 1.41 4.83 5.59
C ILE A 77 1.59 4.95 4.07
N PRO A 78 0.82 4.20 3.25
CA PRO A 78 0.93 4.22 1.79
C PRO A 78 0.62 5.59 1.17
N PHE A 79 -0.07 6.45 1.90
CA PHE A 79 -0.46 7.80 1.52
C PHE A 79 0.23 8.86 2.41
N SER A 80 1.36 8.50 3.04
CA SER A 80 2.00 9.28 4.10
C SER A 80 1.05 9.52 5.30
N ALA A 81 1.45 10.37 6.24
CA ALA A 81 0.68 10.69 7.44
C ALA A 81 0.93 12.14 7.90
N GLY A 82 0.12 12.62 8.83
CA GLY A 82 0.23 13.97 9.38
C GLY A 82 -0.25 15.08 8.42
N PRO A 83 0.17 16.35 8.66
CA PRO A 83 -0.34 17.52 7.93
C PRO A 83 -0.06 17.55 6.43
N ARG A 84 0.86 16.71 5.96
CA ARG A 84 1.28 16.61 4.55
C ARG A 84 1.00 15.22 3.96
N ASN A 85 -0.02 14.54 4.48
CA ASN A 85 -0.53 13.30 3.88
C ASN A 85 -1.19 13.56 2.51
N CYS A 86 -1.44 12.49 1.75
CA CYS A 86 -2.02 12.61 0.42
C CYS A 86 -3.46 13.13 0.48
N ILE A 87 -3.69 14.33 -0.08
CA ILE A 87 -5.03 14.90 -0.23
C ILE A 87 -5.96 14.03 -1.09
N GLY A 88 -5.38 13.27 -2.03
CA GLY A 88 -6.10 12.40 -2.96
C GLY A 88 -6.45 11.02 -2.39
N GLN A 89 -6.05 10.68 -1.17
CA GLN A 89 -6.21 9.32 -0.62
C GLN A 89 -7.65 8.79 -0.72
N LYS A 90 -8.65 9.61 -0.37
CA LYS A 90 -10.06 9.18 -0.41
C LYS A 90 -10.54 8.94 -1.85
N PHE A 91 -10.12 9.78 -2.78
CA PHE A 91 -10.46 9.66 -4.19
C PHE A 91 -9.79 8.43 -4.81
N ALA A 92 -8.48 8.25 -4.61
CA ALA A 92 -7.73 7.09 -5.11
C ALA A 92 -8.34 5.77 -4.63
N MET A 93 -8.63 5.65 -3.32
CA MET A 93 -9.26 4.45 -2.77
C MET A 93 -10.67 4.19 -3.32
N MET A 94 -11.40 5.23 -3.74
CA MET A 94 -12.71 5.07 -4.39
C MET A 94 -12.54 4.62 -5.83
N GLU A 95 -11.69 5.30 -6.59
CA GLU A 95 -11.38 5.00 -7.98
C GLU A 95 -10.84 3.57 -8.16
N GLU A 96 -9.86 3.17 -7.35
CA GLU A 96 -9.29 1.82 -7.39
C GLU A 96 -10.34 0.74 -7.13
N LYS A 97 -11.29 0.98 -6.20
CA LYS A 97 -12.38 0.04 -5.94
C LYS A 97 -13.32 -0.08 -7.14
N VAL A 98 -13.72 1.05 -7.73
CA VAL A 98 -14.62 1.07 -8.89
C VAL A 98 -13.96 0.36 -10.08
N ASN A 99 -12.71 0.73 -10.39
CA ASN A 99 -11.95 0.13 -11.48
C ASN A 99 -11.74 -1.38 -11.27
N SER A 100 -11.35 -1.79 -10.07
CA SER A 100 -11.15 -3.23 -9.76
C SER A 100 -12.45 -4.02 -9.87
N SER A 101 -13.59 -3.46 -9.42
CA SER A 101 -14.90 -4.10 -9.55
C SER A 101 -15.31 -4.24 -11.00
N PHE A 102 -15.18 -3.16 -11.79
CA PHE A 102 -15.52 -3.17 -13.21
C PHE A 102 -14.68 -4.19 -13.99
N MET A 103 -13.36 -4.22 -13.74
CA MET A 103 -12.46 -5.18 -14.37
C MET A 103 -12.83 -6.62 -14.02
N LYS A 104 -13.13 -6.91 -12.74
CA LYS A 104 -13.57 -8.23 -12.28
C LYS A 104 -14.85 -8.67 -13.00
N ASP A 105 -15.85 -7.80 -13.05
CA ASP A 105 -17.14 -8.13 -13.67
C ASP A 105 -17.01 -8.38 -15.18
N HIS A 106 -16.24 -7.54 -15.86
CA HIS A 106 -15.98 -7.70 -17.28
C HIS A 106 -15.18 -8.98 -17.58
N TRP A 107 -14.16 -9.27 -16.76
CA TRP A 107 -13.37 -10.50 -16.88
C TRP A 107 -14.23 -11.75 -16.66
N LEU A 108 -15.04 -11.79 -15.60
CA LEU A 108 -15.94 -12.92 -15.31
C LEU A 108 -16.97 -13.14 -16.42
N LYS A 109 -17.57 -12.07 -16.97
CA LYS A 109 -18.46 -12.17 -18.14
C LYS A 109 -17.75 -12.80 -19.33
N LYS A 110 -16.52 -12.37 -19.62
CA LYS A 110 -15.71 -12.93 -20.71
C LYS A 110 -15.40 -14.41 -20.49
N GLN A 111 -15.04 -14.81 -19.27
CA GLN A 111 -14.79 -16.23 -18.93
C GLN A 111 -16.06 -17.08 -19.05
N ASN A 112 -17.19 -16.57 -18.56
CA ASN A 112 -18.47 -17.26 -18.68
C ASN A 112 -18.89 -17.44 -20.15
N LEU A 113 -18.65 -16.44 -21.00
CA LEU A 113 -18.89 -16.56 -22.44
C LEU A 113 -17.95 -17.59 -23.09
N LYS A 114 -16.65 -17.57 -22.77
CA LYS A 114 -15.70 -18.59 -23.26
C LYS A 114 -16.14 -20.01 -22.88
N ASN A 115 -16.52 -20.20 -21.62
CA ASN A 115 -16.96 -21.50 -21.10
C ASN A 115 -18.28 -21.95 -21.76
N LYS A 116 -19.23 -21.03 -21.98
CA LYS A 116 -20.54 -21.33 -22.59
C LYS A 116 -20.43 -21.73 -24.07
N PHE A 117 -19.48 -21.16 -24.80
CA PHE A 117 -19.32 -21.38 -26.24
C PHE A 117 -18.11 -22.26 -26.61
N GLN A 118 -17.43 -22.86 -25.62
CA GLN A 118 -16.19 -23.66 -25.79
C GLN A 118 -15.20 -23.06 -26.80
N VAL A 119 -15.02 -21.73 -26.75
CA VAL A 119 -14.12 -21.04 -27.68
C VAL A 119 -12.68 -21.42 -27.30
N LYS A 120 -12.08 -22.35 -28.04
CA LYS A 120 -10.66 -22.69 -27.90
C LYS A 120 -9.82 -21.46 -28.26
N GLU A 121 -8.87 -21.11 -27.40
CA GLU A 121 -7.88 -20.10 -27.76
C GLU A 121 -7.06 -20.62 -28.94
N PRO A 122 -6.81 -19.78 -29.97
CA PRO A 122 -5.86 -20.15 -31.00
C PRO A 122 -4.51 -20.40 -30.33
N PRO A 123 -3.73 -21.39 -30.79
CA PRO A 123 -2.40 -21.64 -30.23
C PRO A 123 -1.59 -20.34 -30.32
N CYS A 124 -0.98 -19.97 -29.18
CA CYS A 124 -0.07 -18.85 -29.11
C CYS A 124 1.06 -19.11 -30.12
N ALA A 125 1.31 -18.15 -31.02
CA ALA A 125 2.42 -18.19 -31.96
C ALA A 125 3.74 -17.85 -31.26
#